data_AF-A0A5N7AHK2-F1
#
_entry.id   AF-A0A5N7AHK2-F1
#
_cell.length_a   1.000
_cell.length_b   1.000
_cell.length_c   1.000
_cell.angle_alpha   90.00
_cell.angle_beta   90.00
_cell.angle_gamma   90.00
#
_symmetry.space_group_name_H-M   'P 1'
#
loop_
_entity.id
_entity.type
_entity.pdbx_description
1 polymer ?
#
loop_
_entity_poly.entity_id
_entity_poly.type
_entity_poly.pdbx_seq_one_letter_code
_entity_poly.pdbx_strand_id
1 'polypeptide(L)'
;MAQESILTQNIPLEYFPAPTEEEIHPWYQASHVVLNQPLLRTWDVHSAVQPTSTNCMYSRCPCQLLDTFEARALSLAIHAHDNNQTPTPYISFTTCAGVARRLALTRARKRGSQMLTVINPRVRAAHGRYLLSAASELHYYGVRDPHGTTYQDYQDEYLCLWVVEEEEVVGHWEWDELVEVDDWYEAIILPAFTAHDERFNARLLGINPGVWSDTSASAGLTSRDQTSRWDEDNSLDIEYSSGQHQYLSGEGYNGSFEDYLGLSDSYYEAEANSIGYLLNPSEDY
;
A
#
# COMPACT_ATOMS: atom_id res chain seq x y z
N MET A 1 60.20 -7.04 -49.64
CA MET A 1 59.17 -6.08 -49.20
C MET A 1 57.97 -6.89 -48.76
N ALA A 2 57.82 -7.09 -47.45
CA ALA A 2 56.67 -7.76 -46.86
C ALA A 2 55.70 -6.68 -46.39
N GLN A 3 54.47 -6.73 -46.87
CA GLN A 3 53.42 -5.80 -46.52
C GLN A 3 52.58 -6.48 -45.45
N GLU A 4 52.78 -6.07 -44.19
CA GLU A 4 51.99 -6.53 -43.06
C GLU A 4 50.58 -5.95 -43.17
N SER A 5 49.59 -6.81 -43.42
CA SER A 5 48.18 -6.46 -43.32
C SER A 5 47.80 -6.43 -41.85
N ILE A 6 47.57 -5.24 -41.31
CA ILE A 6 46.96 -5.04 -40.00
C ILE A 6 45.53 -5.57 -40.08
N LEU A 7 45.29 -6.72 -39.46
CA LEU A 7 43.96 -7.23 -39.14
C LEU A 7 43.35 -6.31 -38.09
N THR A 8 42.56 -5.33 -38.51
CA THR A 8 41.58 -4.67 -37.65
C THR A 8 40.51 -5.70 -37.32
N GLN A 9 40.68 -6.38 -36.18
CA GLN A 9 39.61 -7.15 -35.55
C GLN A 9 38.48 -6.18 -35.23
N ASN A 10 37.39 -6.26 -36.00
CA ASN A 10 36.11 -5.67 -35.63
C ASN A 10 35.63 -6.38 -34.37
N ILE A 11 35.94 -5.80 -33.20
CA ILE A 11 35.31 -6.17 -31.94
C ILE A 11 33.82 -5.86 -32.13
N PRO A 12 32.91 -6.85 -31.98
CA PRO A 12 31.49 -6.58 -32.00
C PRO A 12 31.21 -5.54 -30.90
N LEU A 13 30.50 -4.46 -31.21
CA LEU A 13 29.96 -3.58 -30.17
C LEU A 13 29.27 -4.48 -29.15
N GLU A 14 29.80 -4.53 -27.93
CA GLU A 14 29.12 -5.17 -26.81
C GLU A 14 27.73 -4.54 -26.72
N TYR A 15 26.71 -5.34 -26.98
CA TYR A 15 25.33 -4.95 -26.78
C TYR A 15 25.13 -4.83 -25.29
N PHE A 16 25.24 -3.61 -24.76
CA PHE A 16 24.74 -3.28 -23.44
C PHE A 16 23.23 -3.07 -23.59
N PRO A 17 22.38 -3.91 -22.95
CA PRO A 17 20.96 -3.64 -22.92
C PRO A 17 20.73 -2.26 -22.29
N ALA A 18 19.68 -1.56 -22.74
CA ALA A 18 19.25 -0.34 -22.07
C ALA A 18 18.95 -0.65 -20.60
N PRO A 19 19.27 0.25 -19.66
CA PRO A 19 18.94 0.05 -18.26
C PRO A 19 17.43 -0.11 -18.11
N THR A 20 17.02 -1.07 -17.29
CA THR A 20 15.62 -1.26 -16.88
C THR A 20 15.17 -0.11 -15.99
N GLU A 21 13.87 0.10 -15.90
CA GLU A 21 13.32 1.15 -15.03
C GLU A 21 13.62 0.88 -13.55
N GLU A 22 13.80 -0.37 -13.13
CA GLU A 22 14.27 -0.68 -11.77
C GLU A 22 15.72 -0.23 -11.53
N GLU A 23 16.57 -0.17 -12.55
CA GLU A 23 17.94 0.35 -12.44
C GLU A 23 17.99 1.88 -12.42
N ILE A 24 17.01 2.54 -13.03
CA ILE A 24 16.91 4.01 -13.12
C ILE A 24 16.17 4.58 -11.91
N HIS A 25 15.00 4.02 -11.60
CA HIS A 25 14.13 4.37 -10.48
C HIS A 25 13.74 3.10 -9.72
N PRO A 26 14.62 2.60 -8.84
CA PRO A 26 14.30 1.43 -8.02
C PRO A 26 13.09 1.70 -7.15
N TRP A 27 12.15 0.75 -7.09
CA TRP A 27 11.01 0.86 -6.18
C TRP A 27 11.39 0.78 -4.71
N TYR A 28 12.52 0.13 -4.41
CA TYR A 28 13.00 0.01 -3.04
C TYR A 28 13.74 1.28 -2.61
N GLN A 29 12.99 2.27 -2.13
CA GLN A 29 13.57 3.44 -1.45
C GLN A 29 13.11 3.46 0.02
N ALA A 30 13.93 2.87 0.89
CA ALA A 30 13.64 2.72 2.32
C ALA A 30 13.34 4.04 3.05
N SER A 31 13.76 5.19 2.51
CA SER A 31 13.48 6.52 3.06
C SER A 31 12.05 7.01 2.86
N HIS A 32 11.27 6.40 1.94
CA HIS A 32 9.94 6.88 1.54
C HIS A 32 8.78 5.98 2.02
N VAL A 33 9.08 4.89 2.73
CA VAL A 33 8.08 3.88 3.09
C VAL A 33 7.86 3.80 4.59
N VAL A 34 6.59 3.89 5.01
CA VAL A 34 6.21 3.72 6.42
C VAL A 34 6.14 2.23 6.74
N LEU A 35 7.12 1.73 7.50
CA LEU A 35 7.19 0.34 7.94
C LEU A 35 6.69 0.11 9.38
N ASN A 36 6.59 1.17 10.17
CA ASN A 36 6.29 1.09 11.61
C ASN A 36 4.81 1.34 11.94
N GLN A 37 3.94 1.39 10.92
CA GLN A 37 2.51 1.61 11.09
C GLN A 37 1.73 0.57 10.28
N PRO A 38 0.52 0.20 10.72
CA PRO A 38 -0.36 -0.66 9.94
C PRO A 38 -0.79 0.04 8.64
N LEU A 39 -0.95 -0.76 7.59
CA LEU A 39 -1.61 -0.32 6.37
C LEU A 39 -3.04 -0.85 6.34
N LEU A 40 -3.99 0.02 6.02
CA LEU A 40 -5.43 -0.18 6.15
C LEU A 40 -6.09 -0.21 4.77
N ARG A 41 -6.93 -1.20 4.49
CA ARG A 41 -7.76 -1.24 3.28
C ARG A 41 -9.19 -1.62 3.62
N THR A 42 -10.13 -0.80 3.18
CA THR A 42 -11.56 -1.14 3.26
C THR A 42 -12.00 -1.84 1.98
N TRP A 43 -12.86 -2.85 2.11
CA TRP A 43 -13.39 -3.59 0.98
C TRP A 43 -14.78 -4.13 1.30
N ASP A 44 -15.49 -4.57 0.26
CA ASP A 44 -16.82 -5.14 0.31
C ASP A 44 -16.99 -6.19 -0.78
N VAL A 45 -18.17 -6.80 -0.88
CA VAL A 45 -18.48 -7.82 -1.91
C VAL A 45 -18.32 -7.31 -3.35
N HIS A 46 -18.38 -6.00 -3.56
CA HIS A 46 -18.22 -5.36 -4.87
C HIS A 46 -16.79 -4.89 -5.15
N SER A 47 -15.87 -5.11 -4.20
CA SER A 47 -14.48 -4.72 -4.36
C SER A 47 -13.76 -5.70 -5.27
N ALA A 48 -13.00 -5.19 -6.23
CA ALA A 48 -12.33 -6.03 -7.22
C ALA A 48 -11.15 -6.84 -6.65
N VAL A 49 -10.62 -6.40 -5.51
CA VAL A 49 -9.57 -7.10 -4.74
C VAL A 49 -10.11 -7.38 -3.34
N GLN A 50 -10.18 -8.66 -2.98
CA GLN A 50 -10.65 -9.16 -1.69
C GLN A 50 -9.71 -10.28 -1.22
N PRO A 51 -9.62 -10.53 0.10
CA PRO A 51 -8.92 -11.70 0.63
C PRO A 51 -9.50 -13.01 0.09
N THR A 52 -8.63 -13.94 -0.28
CA THR A 52 -9.00 -15.31 -0.66
C THR A 52 -9.28 -16.16 0.59
N SER A 53 -9.73 -17.40 0.38
CA SER A 53 -9.85 -18.39 1.47
C SER A 53 -8.54 -18.71 2.17
N THR A 54 -7.40 -18.41 1.56
CA THR A 54 -6.05 -18.55 2.13
C THR A 54 -5.50 -17.22 2.65
N ASN A 55 -6.35 -16.21 2.84
CA ASN A 55 -5.97 -14.91 3.37
C ASN A 55 -4.98 -14.11 2.51
N CYS A 56 -4.82 -14.44 1.22
CA CYS A 56 -4.02 -13.66 0.28
C CYS A 56 -4.90 -12.65 -0.46
N MET A 57 -4.33 -11.54 -0.92
CA MET A 57 -5.01 -10.61 -1.83
C MET A 57 -4.19 -10.46 -3.09
N TYR A 58 -4.78 -10.77 -4.25
CA TYR A 58 -4.15 -10.59 -5.54
C TYR A 58 -4.64 -9.31 -6.19
N SER A 59 -3.72 -8.52 -6.72
CA SER A 59 -4.06 -7.40 -7.60
C SER A 59 -4.83 -7.92 -8.82
N ARG A 60 -5.48 -7.02 -9.54
CA ARG A 60 -6.26 -7.41 -10.72
C ARG A 60 -5.38 -7.79 -11.91
N CYS A 61 -4.10 -7.43 -11.88
CA CYS A 61 -3.11 -7.77 -12.92
C CYS A 61 -1.78 -8.25 -12.29
N PRO A 62 -1.76 -9.40 -11.61
CA PRO A 62 -0.61 -9.82 -10.78
C PRO A 62 0.62 -10.24 -11.58
N CYS A 63 0.50 -10.39 -12.91
CA CYS A 63 1.58 -10.78 -13.80
C CYS A 63 2.06 -9.65 -14.72
N GLN A 64 1.56 -8.42 -14.55
CA GLN A 64 1.97 -7.29 -15.38
C GLN A 64 3.44 -6.95 -15.14
N LEU A 65 4.21 -6.93 -16.23
CA LEU A 65 5.59 -6.45 -16.24
C LEU A 65 5.62 -4.92 -16.18
N LEU A 66 6.57 -4.41 -15.41
CA LEU A 66 6.74 -2.99 -15.08
C LEU A 66 8.24 -2.63 -15.15
N ASP A 67 8.92 -3.16 -16.17
CA ASP A 67 10.36 -3.04 -16.41
C ASP A 67 10.75 -1.79 -17.21
N THR A 68 9.77 -1.07 -17.76
CA THR A 68 9.98 0.22 -18.45
C THR A 68 9.28 1.38 -17.74
N PHE A 69 9.79 2.59 -17.96
CA PHE A 69 9.18 3.84 -17.51
C PHE A 69 7.72 3.94 -17.95
N GLU A 70 7.44 3.67 -19.23
CA GLU A 70 6.10 3.78 -19.80
C GLU A 70 5.13 2.79 -19.17
N ALA A 71 5.57 1.55 -18.92
CA ALA A 71 4.74 0.54 -18.29
C ALA A 71 4.33 0.96 -16.86
N ARG A 72 5.26 1.52 -16.09
CA ARG A 72 4.99 2.05 -14.74
C ARG A 72 4.12 3.29 -14.78
N ALA A 73 4.47 4.29 -15.58
CA ALA A 73 3.71 5.53 -15.71
C ALA A 73 2.26 5.27 -16.14
N LEU A 74 2.05 4.44 -17.15
CA LEU A 74 0.72 4.11 -17.66
C LEU A 74 -0.11 3.34 -16.64
N SER A 75 0.44 2.26 -16.09
CA SER A 75 -0.31 1.43 -15.14
C SER A 75 -0.68 2.21 -13.88
N LEU A 76 0.21 3.10 -13.40
CA LEU A 76 -0.05 3.98 -12.28
C LEU A 76 -1.11 5.03 -12.62
N ALA A 77 -1.04 5.64 -13.81
CA ALA A 77 -2.05 6.59 -14.26
C ALA A 77 -3.45 5.97 -14.38
N ILE A 78 -3.52 4.73 -14.90
CA ILE A 78 -4.76 3.95 -14.92
C ILE A 78 -5.26 3.70 -13.50
N HIS A 79 -4.37 3.32 -12.58
CA HIS A 79 -4.73 3.00 -11.21
C HIS A 79 -5.29 4.20 -10.43
N ALA A 80 -4.66 5.36 -10.58
CA ALA A 80 -5.07 6.58 -9.88
C ALA A 80 -6.37 7.20 -10.44
N HIS A 81 -6.78 6.85 -11.66
CA HIS A 81 -8.01 7.35 -12.26
C HIS A 81 -9.17 6.36 -12.02
N ASP A 82 -9.93 6.57 -10.95
CA ASP A 82 -11.03 5.72 -10.45
C ASP A 82 -12.12 5.33 -11.45
N ASN A 83 -12.30 6.12 -12.51
CA ASN A 83 -13.24 5.83 -13.59
C ASN A 83 -12.78 4.65 -14.45
N ASN A 84 -11.50 4.35 -14.44
CA ASN A 84 -10.89 3.36 -15.31
C ASN A 84 -10.98 1.98 -14.64
N GLN A 85 -11.79 1.10 -15.23
CA GLN A 85 -11.93 -0.27 -14.71
C GLN A 85 -10.82 -1.20 -15.18
N THR A 86 -9.82 -0.70 -15.91
CA THR A 86 -8.71 -1.51 -16.39
C THR A 86 -7.94 -2.14 -15.22
N PRO A 87 -7.73 -3.46 -15.22
CA PRO A 87 -6.92 -4.14 -14.22
C PRO A 87 -5.52 -3.56 -14.11
N THR A 88 -5.04 -3.38 -12.88
CA THR A 88 -3.69 -2.88 -12.58
C THR A 88 -3.00 -3.78 -11.55
N PRO A 89 -1.66 -3.75 -11.48
CA PRO A 89 -0.87 -4.61 -10.59
C PRO A 89 -0.81 -4.11 -9.15
N TYR A 90 -1.57 -3.08 -8.79
CA TYR A 90 -1.51 -2.43 -7.48
C TYR A 90 -2.71 -2.81 -6.61
N ILE A 91 -2.47 -2.84 -5.30
CA ILE A 91 -3.49 -2.91 -4.26
C ILE A 91 -3.26 -1.73 -3.33
N SER A 92 -4.21 -0.79 -3.28
CA SER A 92 -4.11 0.40 -2.43
C SER A 92 -4.43 0.11 -0.97
N PHE A 93 -3.62 0.70 -0.11
CA PHE A 93 -3.84 0.80 1.33
C PHE A 93 -3.59 2.24 1.78
N THR A 94 -4.08 2.58 2.97
CA THR A 94 -3.79 3.86 3.61
C THR A 94 -3.17 3.68 5.00
N THR A 95 -2.29 4.59 5.39
CA THR A 95 -1.82 4.72 6.78
C THR A 95 -2.80 5.50 7.66
N CYS A 96 -3.76 6.22 7.06
CA CYS A 96 -4.63 7.13 7.79
C CYS A 96 -5.97 6.48 8.18
N ALA A 97 -6.17 6.25 9.47
CA ALA A 97 -7.43 5.72 10.02
C ALA A 97 -8.65 6.60 9.67
N GLY A 98 -8.47 7.92 9.59
CA GLY A 98 -9.51 8.86 9.17
C GLY A 98 -9.94 8.65 7.71
N VAL A 99 -8.99 8.36 6.81
CA VAL A 99 -9.26 8.02 5.40
C VAL A 99 -10.00 6.68 5.32
N ALA A 100 -9.54 5.65 6.03
CA ALA A 100 -10.22 4.37 6.09
C ALA A 100 -11.68 4.51 6.59
N ARG A 101 -11.89 5.27 7.67
CA ARG A 101 -13.22 5.58 8.21
C ARG A 101 -14.11 6.27 7.19
N ARG A 102 -13.60 7.31 6.53
CA ARG A 102 -14.34 8.04 5.50
C ARG A 102 -14.74 7.14 4.34
N LEU A 103 -13.83 6.30 3.85
CA LEU A 103 -14.08 5.37 2.75
C LEU A 103 -15.15 4.35 3.11
N ALA A 104 -15.05 3.69 4.26
CA ALA A 104 -16.04 2.72 4.71
C ALA A 104 -17.43 3.35 4.85
N LEU A 105 -17.54 4.51 5.51
CA LEU A 105 -18.83 5.21 5.66
C LEU A 105 -19.44 5.65 4.33
N THR A 106 -18.61 6.11 3.40
CA THR A 106 -19.08 6.58 2.09
C THR A 106 -19.56 5.42 1.22
N ARG A 107 -18.82 4.31 1.23
CA ARG A 107 -19.16 3.09 0.47
C ARG A 107 -20.37 2.38 1.06
N ALA A 108 -20.48 2.31 2.39
CA ALA A 108 -21.57 1.62 3.06
C ALA A 108 -22.97 2.12 2.65
N ARG A 109 -23.09 3.43 2.40
CA ARG A 109 -24.35 4.06 1.93
C ARG A 109 -24.89 3.48 0.61
N LYS A 110 -24.02 2.92 -0.24
CA LYS A 110 -24.35 2.43 -1.58
C LYS A 110 -24.15 0.92 -1.73
N ARG A 111 -23.18 0.36 -1.01
CA ARG A 111 -22.63 -0.99 -1.22
C ARG A 111 -22.86 -1.92 -0.03
N GLY A 112 -23.41 -1.40 1.08
CA GLY A 112 -23.68 -2.18 2.28
C GLY A 112 -22.43 -2.45 3.12
N SER A 113 -22.45 -3.55 3.85
CA SER A 113 -21.42 -3.89 4.84
C SER A 113 -20.01 -3.81 4.26
N GLN A 114 -19.09 -3.28 5.06
CA GLN A 114 -17.69 -3.11 4.71
C GLN A 114 -16.82 -3.95 5.65
N MET A 115 -15.67 -4.35 5.16
CA MET A 115 -14.60 -5.02 5.90
C MET A 115 -13.38 -4.11 5.94
N LEU A 116 -12.64 -4.15 7.04
CA LEU A 116 -11.30 -3.58 7.14
C LEU A 116 -10.28 -4.71 7.13
N THR A 117 -9.33 -4.66 6.20
CA THR A 117 -8.11 -5.47 6.24
C THR A 117 -6.95 -4.61 6.72
N VAL A 118 -6.16 -5.17 7.63
CA VAL A 118 -4.92 -4.55 8.10
C VAL A 118 -3.73 -5.44 7.77
N ILE A 119 -2.66 -4.83 7.26
CA ILE A 119 -1.42 -5.53 6.91
C ILE A 119 -0.22 -4.91 7.62
N ASN A 120 0.82 -5.72 7.82
CA ASN A 120 2.10 -5.31 8.36
C ASN A 120 3.12 -5.11 7.22
N PRO A 121 3.45 -3.85 6.87
CA PRO A 121 4.37 -3.55 5.76
C PRO A 121 5.81 -4.00 6.02
N ARG A 122 6.20 -4.24 7.28
CA ARG A 122 7.54 -4.74 7.60
C ARG A 122 7.73 -6.20 7.18
N VAL A 123 6.68 -7.02 7.27
CA VAL A 123 6.72 -8.40 6.74
C VAL A 123 6.96 -8.38 5.24
N ARG A 124 6.22 -7.52 4.54
CA ARG A 124 6.37 -7.31 3.10
C ARG A 124 7.81 -6.93 2.71
N ALA A 125 8.38 -5.96 3.42
CA ALA A 125 9.76 -5.53 3.22
C ALA A 125 10.77 -6.65 3.49
N ALA A 126 10.56 -7.45 4.54
CA ALA A 126 11.42 -8.59 4.88
C ALA A 126 11.37 -9.71 3.82
N HIS A 127 10.24 -9.84 3.10
CA HIS A 127 10.10 -10.75 1.97
C HIS A 127 10.63 -10.17 0.64
N GLY A 128 11.25 -8.98 0.67
CA GLY A 128 11.79 -8.33 -0.53
C GLY A 128 10.69 -7.88 -1.52
N ARG A 129 9.46 -7.68 -1.04
CA ARG A 129 8.34 -7.22 -1.89
C ARG A 129 8.22 -5.71 -1.87
N TYR A 130 7.83 -5.17 -3.02
CA TYR A 130 7.74 -3.73 -3.23
C TYR A 130 6.49 -3.12 -2.59
N LEU A 131 6.69 -2.02 -1.88
CA LEU A 131 5.67 -1.16 -1.29
C LEU A 131 6.00 0.27 -1.71
N LEU A 132 5.05 0.93 -2.39
CA LEU A 132 5.29 2.22 -3.02
C LEU A 132 4.47 3.31 -2.32
N SER A 133 5.01 4.52 -2.21
CA SER A 133 4.22 5.71 -1.86
C SER A 133 3.49 6.20 -3.12
N ALA A 134 2.16 6.21 -3.11
CA ALA A 134 1.39 6.61 -4.29
C ALA A 134 1.72 8.03 -4.73
N ALA A 135 1.75 8.99 -3.79
CA ALA A 135 2.12 10.37 -4.08
C ALA A 135 3.50 10.51 -4.71
N SER A 136 4.51 9.77 -4.22
CA SER A 136 5.88 9.86 -4.72
C SER A 136 5.99 9.33 -6.15
N GLU A 137 5.37 8.19 -6.43
CA GLU A 137 5.38 7.59 -7.77
C GLU A 137 4.58 8.43 -8.77
N LEU A 138 3.40 8.93 -8.38
CA LEU A 138 2.57 9.76 -9.25
C LEU A 138 3.30 11.04 -9.65
N HIS A 139 4.02 11.65 -8.70
CA HIS A 139 4.83 12.82 -8.95
C HIS A 139 6.02 12.51 -9.88
N TYR A 140 6.76 11.43 -9.62
CA TYR A 140 7.93 11.04 -10.42
C TYR A 140 7.56 10.78 -11.88
N TYR A 141 6.50 10.00 -12.12
CA TYR A 141 6.05 9.66 -13.47
C TYR A 141 5.26 10.78 -14.17
N GLY A 142 5.08 11.94 -13.51
CA GLY A 142 4.33 13.05 -14.07
C GLY A 142 2.88 12.71 -14.37
N VAL A 143 2.30 11.75 -13.63
CA VAL A 143 0.90 11.36 -13.78
C VAL A 143 0.04 12.55 -13.40
N ARG A 144 -0.89 12.93 -14.27
CA ARG A 144 -1.78 14.05 -14.00
C ARG A 144 -2.65 13.73 -12.79
N ASP A 145 -2.64 14.63 -11.82
CA ASP A 145 -3.51 14.53 -10.65
C ASP A 145 -4.98 14.58 -11.08
N PRO A 146 -5.74 13.48 -10.95
CA PRO A 146 -7.14 13.43 -11.37
C PRO A 146 -8.02 14.41 -10.59
N HIS A 147 -7.63 14.73 -9.36
CA HIS A 147 -8.39 15.55 -8.43
C HIS A 147 -7.88 17.00 -8.37
N GLY A 148 -6.72 17.27 -8.97
CA GLY A 148 -6.12 18.61 -8.99
C GLY A 148 -5.74 19.13 -7.60
N THR A 149 -5.51 18.23 -6.64
CA THR A 149 -5.16 18.52 -5.25
C THR A 149 -3.66 18.54 -5.01
N THR A 150 -2.84 18.57 -6.06
CA THR A 150 -1.37 18.47 -5.99
C THR A 150 -0.91 17.21 -5.23
N TYR A 151 -1.56 16.09 -5.53
CA TYR A 151 -1.31 14.77 -4.94
C TYR A 151 -1.56 14.67 -3.42
N GLN A 152 -2.23 15.66 -2.81
CA GLN A 152 -2.52 15.65 -1.37
C GLN A 152 -3.39 14.47 -0.95
N ASP A 153 -4.33 14.06 -1.81
CA ASP A 153 -5.19 12.89 -1.55
C ASP A 153 -4.42 11.56 -1.46
N TYR A 154 -3.21 11.50 -2.01
CA TYR A 154 -2.39 10.29 -2.09
C TYR A 154 -1.26 10.24 -1.05
N GLN A 155 -1.13 11.24 -0.17
CA GLN A 155 -0.02 11.31 0.80
C GLN A 155 -0.01 10.15 1.79
N ASP A 156 -1.20 9.69 2.18
CA ASP A 156 -1.38 8.55 3.06
C ASP A 156 -1.63 7.25 2.29
N GLU A 157 -1.52 7.24 0.96
CA GLU A 157 -1.80 6.09 0.12
C GLU A 157 -0.52 5.34 -0.26
N TYR A 158 -0.55 4.03 -0.07
CA TYR A 158 0.54 3.11 -0.36
C TYR A 158 0.06 1.98 -1.26
N LEU A 159 0.89 1.61 -2.23
CA LEU A 159 0.58 0.61 -3.24
C LEU A 159 1.38 -0.66 -2.98
N CYS A 160 0.68 -1.76 -2.70
CA CYS A 160 1.27 -3.10 -2.68
C CYS A 160 1.24 -3.69 -4.09
N LEU A 161 2.41 -4.04 -4.63
CA LEU A 161 2.52 -4.70 -5.94
C LEU A 161 2.14 -6.19 -5.90
N TRP A 162 1.37 -6.58 -6.91
CA TRP A 162 0.93 -7.92 -7.33
C TRP A 162 0.12 -8.74 -6.33
N VAL A 163 0.65 -8.95 -5.13
CA VAL A 163 0.07 -9.81 -4.10
C VAL A 163 0.41 -9.30 -2.70
N VAL A 164 -0.55 -9.42 -1.79
CA VAL A 164 -0.34 -9.39 -0.35
C VAL A 164 -0.55 -10.82 0.16
N GLU A 165 0.44 -11.39 0.81
CA GLU A 165 0.35 -12.75 1.34
C GLU A 165 -0.27 -12.81 2.75
N GLU A 166 -0.72 -14.00 3.13
CA GLU A 166 -1.29 -14.29 4.46
C GLU A 166 -0.42 -13.79 5.61
N GLU A 167 0.90 -13.98 5.55
CA GLU A 167 1.80 -13.56 6.63
C GLU A 167 1.92 -12.03 6.74
N GLU A 168 1.60 -11.29 5.68
CA GLU A 168 1.52 -9.82 5.74
C GLU A 168 0.23 -9.36 6.45
N VAL A 169 -0.80 -10.20 6.54
CA VAL A 169 -2.11 -9.81 7.06
C VAL A 169 -2.15 -9.92 8.59
N VAL A 170 -2.42 -8.79 9.24
CA VAL A 170 -2.65 -8.71 10.69
C VAL A 170 -4.03 -9.24 11.05
N GLY A 171 -5.04 -8.91 10.24
CA GLY A 171 -6.40 -9.39 10.44
C GLY A 171 -7.43 -8.70 9.55
N HIS A 172 -8.68 -9.12 9.76
CA HIS A 172 -9.87 -8.57 9.14
C HIS A 172 -10.92 -8.27 10.20
N TRP A 173 -11.65 -7.17 10.03
CA TRP A 173 -12.72 -6.77 10.93
C TRP A 173 -13.94 -6.33 10.13
N GLU A 174 -15.11 -6.77 10.57
CA GLU A 174 -16.37 -6.19 10.09
C GLU A 174 -16.42 -4.74 10.54
N TRP A 175 -16.66 -3.84 9.58
CA TRP A 175 -16.57 -2.41 9.84
C TRP A 175 -17.61 -1.96 10.88
N ASP A 176 -18.83 -2.48 10.76
CA ASP A 176 -19.95 -2.08 11.62
C ASP A 176 -19.72 -2.48 13.09
N GLU A 177 -19.08 -3.61 13.35
CA GLU A 177 -18.67 -4.03 14.70
C GLU A 177 -17.45 -3.23 15.20
N LEU A 178 -16.47 -3.00 14.32
CA LEU A 178 -15.24 -2.31 14.67
C LEU A 178 -15.49 -0.89 15.17
N VAL A 179 -16.40 -0.15 14.51
CA VAL A 179 -16.68 1.26 14.84
C VAL A 179 -17.58 1.46 16.06
N GLU A 180 -18.09 0.39 16.68
CA GLU A 180 -18.76 0.48 17.99
C GLU A 180 -17.79 0.91 19.11
N VAL A 181 -16.48 0.76 18.88
CA VAL A 181 -15.42 1.27 19.75
C VAL A 181 -14.94 2.63 19.21
N ASP A 182 -15.14 3.69 19.99
CA ASP A 182 -14.86 5.08 19.57
C ASP A 182 -13.43 5.25 19.01
N ASP A 183 -12.44 4.74 19.76
CA ASP A 183 -11.00 4.75 19.44
C ASP A 183 -10.52 3.39 18.88
N TRP A 184 -11.32 2.76 18.00
CA TRP A 184 -11.03 1.42 17.45
C TRP A 184 -9.61 1.26 16.89
N TYR A 185 -9.03 2.33 16.32
CA TYR A 185 -7.70 2.26 15.75
C TYR A 185 -6.65 2.03 16.84
N GLU A 186 -6.67 2.84 17.90
CA GLU A 186 -5.76 2.75 19.04
C GLU A 186 -6.09 1.57 19.96
N ALA A 187 -7.37 1.23 20.12
CA ALA A 187 -7.84 0.22 21.06
C ALA A 187 -7.79 -1.21 20.49
N ILE A 188 -7.91 -1.38 19.17
CA ILE A 188 -8.01 -2.70 18.53
C ILE A 188 -6.90 -2.91 17.51
N ILE A 189 -6.73 -1.98 16.56
CA ILE A 189 -5.82 -2.19 15.43
C ILE A 189 -4.35 -2.07 15.84
N LEU A 190 -3.95 -1.03 16.57
CA LEU A 190 -2.57 -0.86 17.00
C LEU A 190 -2.08 -2.01 17.91
N PRO A 191 -2.87 -2.50 18.89
CA PRO A 191 -2.50 -3.68 19.66
C PRO A 191 -2.38 -4.95 18.81
N ALA A 192 -3.31 -5.19 17.88
CA ALA A 192 -3.25 -6.34 16.99
C ALA A 192 -2.01 -6.29 16.08
N PHE A 193 -1.71 -5.11 15.53
CA PHE A 193 -0.51 -4.86 14.74
C PHE A 193 0.76 -5.11 15.55
N THR A 194 0.84 -4.58 16.77
CA THR A 194 2.00 -4.76 17.66
C THR A 194 2.22 -6.24 17.99
N ALA A 195 1.16 -6.97 18.36
CA ALA A 195 1.26 -8.40 18.64
C ALA A 195 1.68 -9.21 17.41
N HIS A 196 1.20 -8.84 16.22
CA HIS A 196 1.63 -9.44 14.96
C HIS A 196 3.11 -9.18 14.68
N ASP A 197 3.54 -7.94 14.90
CA ASP A 197 4.91 -7.47 14.70
C ASP A 197 5.91 -8.18 15.64
N GLU A 198 5.54 -8.37 16.91
CA GLU A 198 6.32 -9.12 17.90
C GLU A 198 6.45 -10.59 17.51
N ARG A 199 5.36 -11.23 17.08
CA ARG A 199 5.38 -12.62 16.60
C ARG A 199 6.28 -12.79 15.39
N PHE A 200 6.21 -11.87 14.44
CA PHE A 200 7.08 -11.89 13.27
C PHE A 200 8.56 -11.75 13.64
N ASN A 201 8.89 -10.81 14.54
CA ASN A 201 10.25 -10.65 15.06
C ASN A 201 10.75 -11.91 15.80
N ALA A 202 9.91 -12.52 16.63
CA ALA A 202 10.26 -13.75 17.32
C ALA A 202 10.59 -14.88 16.33
N ARG A 203 9.79 -15.04 15.27
CA ARG A 203 10.06 -16.00 14.18
C ARG A 203 11.37 -15.71 13.46
N LEU A 204 11.64 -14.44 13.11
CA LEU A 204 12.89 -14.04 12.46
C LEU A 204 14.12 -14.34 13.31
N LEU A 205 14.04 -14.13 14.62
CA LEU A 205 15.13 -14.39 15.57
C LEU A 205 15.24 -15.87 15.96
N GLY A 206 14.37 -16.75 15.44
CA GLY A 206 14.31 -18.15 15.85
C GLY A 206 13.89 -18.35 17.31
N ILE A 207 13.30 -17.32 17.93
CA ILE A 207 12.77 -17.38 19.30
C ILE A 207 11.38 -18.00 19.19
N ASN A 208 11.25 -19.22 19.71
CA ASN A 208 9.97 -19.91 19.74
C ASN A 208 9.04 -19.19 20.73
N PRO A 209 7.95 -18.53 20.31
CA PRO A 209 7.08 -17.77 21.21
C PRO A 209 6.22 -18.67 22.12
N GLY A 210 6.38 -19.99 22.03
CA GLY A 210 5.64 -20.99 22.80
C GLY A 210 6.20 -21.30 24.21
N VAL A 211 7.18 -20.56 24.72
CA VAL A 211 7.72 -20.75 26.08
C VAL A 211 7.51 -19.51 26.94
N TRP A 212 6.26 -19.06 27.05
CA TRP A 212 5.77 -18.49 28.30
C TRP A 212 4.94 -19.55 29.00
N SER A 213 5.63 -20.56 29.54
CA SER A 213 5.04 -21.45 30.53
C SER A 213 5.29 -20.83 31.90
N ASP A 214 4.20 -20.38 32.50
CA ASP A 214 4.07 -20.11 33.93
C ASP A 214 4.56 -21.32 34.74
N THR A 215 5.79 -21.29 35.25
CA THR A 215 6.17 -22.15 36.39
C THR A 215 7.36 -21.57 37.15
N SER A 216 7.08 -20.89 38.26
CA SER A 216 7.64 -21.10 39.63
C SER A 216 7.55 -19.77 40.40
N ALA A 217 6.49 -19.53 41.18
CA ALA A 217 6.27 -20.05 42.53
C ALA A 217 7.42 -19.73 43.53
N SER A 218 7.10 -18.82 44.46
CA SER A 218 7.44 -18.89 45.89
C SER A 218 8.90 -18.73 46.34
N ALA A 219 9.26 -17.49 46.71
CA ALA A 219 9.94 -17.12 47.97
C ALA A 219 9.81 -15.59 48.09
N GLY A 220 9.14 -14.99 49.06
CA GLY A 220 9.42 -15.03 50.49
C GLY A 220 9.26 -13.58 50.99
N LEU A 221 8.32 -13.38 51.91
CA LEU A 221 7.99 -12.11 52.55
C LEU A 221 9.21 -11.49 53.29
N THR A 222 9.36 -10.16 53.22
CA THR A 222 9.38 -9.19 54.35
C THR A 222 9.70 -7.79 53.81
N SER A 223 8.71 -6.87 53.80
CA SER A 223 8.55 -5.74 54.75
C SER A 223 9.61 -4.62 54.64
N ARG A 224 9.21 -3.41 54.22
CA ARG A 224 8.96 -2.27 55.13
C ARG A 224 8.66 -0.95 54.36
N ASP A 225 7.68 -0.23 54.91
CA ASP A 225 7.13 1.09 54.60
C ASP A 225 8.09 2.21 54.12
N GLN A 226 7.62 3.11 53.24
CA GLN A 226 7.13 4.46 53.59
C GLN A 226 6.85 5.36 52.36
N THR A 227 5.57 5.78 52.25
CA THR A 227 5.00 7.11 51.93
C THR A 227 5.78 8.19 51.15
N SER A 228 5.18 8.71 50.07
CA SER A 228 4.70 10.11 49.84
C SER A 228 4.53 10.34 48.32
N ARG A 229 3.32 10.49 47.75
CA ARG A 229 2.46 11.69 47.71
C ARG A 229 3.21 12.97 47.30
N TRP A 230 3.14 13.31 46.00
CA TRP A 230 2.97 14.67 45.47
C TRP A 230 2.18 14.58 44.16
N ASP A 231 1.14 15.41 44.10
CA ASP A 231 0.24 15.69 42.99
C ASP A 231 0.89 16.66 41.98
N GLU A 232 0.10 17.01 40.95
CA GLU A 232 0.21 18.11 39.97
C GLU A 232 0.70 17.68 38.58
N ASP A 233 -0.23 17.47 37.64
CA ASP A 233 -0.99 18.47 36.88
C ASP A 233 -0.13 19.06 35.75
N ASN A 234 -0.40 18.61 34.52
CA ASN A 234 -0.14 19.42 33.34
C ASN A 234 -1.09 19.01 32.22
N SER A 235 -2.29 19.61 32.30
CA SER A 235 -3.18 19.84 31.17
C SER A 235 -2.45 20.62 30.07
N LEU A 236 -2.35 20.06 28.86
CA LEU A 236 -2.11 20.85 27.65
C LEU A 236 -3.07 20.41 26.55
N ASP A 237 -3.96 21.35 26.26
CA ASP A 237 -4.93 21.38 25.18
C ASP A 237 -4.26 21.08 23.83
N ILE A 238 -4.80 20.11 23.10
CA ILE A 238 -4.59 20.01 21.65
C ILE A 238 -5.90 20.40 21.00
N GLU A 239 -5.94 21.64 20.53
CA GLU A 239 -7.04 22.21 19.77
C GLU A 239 -7.36 21.36 18.54
N TYR A 240 -8.61 20.91 18.47
CA TYR A 240 -9.25 20.42 17.25
C TYR A 240 -9.20 21.51 16.18
N SER A 241 -8.29 21.38 15.22
CA SER A 241 -8.36 22.17 13.98
C SER A 241 -9.37 21.51 13.06
N SER A 242 -10.59 22.04 13.06
CA SER A 242 -11.66 21.71 12.14
C SER A 242 -11.35 22.26 10.73
N GLY A 243 -10.62 21.48 9.95
CA GLY A 243 -10.44 21.71 8.51
C GLY A 243 -11.35 20.79 7.70
N GLN A 244 -12.53 21.29 7.29
CA GLN A 244 -13.35 20.65 6.26
C GLN A 244 -12.65 20.80 4.91
N HIS A 245 -11.83 19.83 4.53
CA HIS A 245 -11.40 19.63 3.15
C HIS A 245 -12.02 18.33 2.63
N GLN A 246 -12.75 18.44 1.52
CA GLN A 246 -13.37 17.30 0.85
C GLN A 246 -12.27 16.50 0.13
N TYR A 247 -11.75 15.47 0.80
CA TYR A 247 -10.75 14.56 0.23
C TYR A 247 -11.45 13.36 -0.42
N LEU A 248 -11.30 13.23 -1.74
CA LEU A 248 -11.82 12.12 -2.54
C LEU A 248 -10.65 11.14 -2.72
N SER A 249 -10.75 9.96 -2.12
CA SER A 249 -9.74 8.90 -2.25
C SER A 249 -10.13 7.98 -3.40
N GLY A 250 -9.08 7.55 -4.12
CA GLY A 250 -9.05 6.95 -5.44
C GLY A 250 -9.70 5.56 -5.63
N GLU A 251 -10.75 5.23 -4.89
CA GLU A 251 -11.67 4.20 -5.41
C GLU A 251 -13.12 4.59 -5.15
N GLY A 252 -13.68 5.38 -6.06
CA GLY A 252 -15.10 5.65 -6.12
C GLY A 252 -15.61 6.12 -7.47
N TYR A 253 -16.14 5.21 -8.28
CA TYR A 253 -17.23 5.56 -9.20
C TYR A 253 -18.45 4.65 -9.05
N ASN A 254 -19.59 5.31 -8.91
CA ASN A 254 -20.92 4.71 -8.87
C ASN A 254 -21.74 5.33 -10.00
N GLY A 255 -22.11 4.52 -10.98
CA GLY A 255 -23.13 4.79 -11.98
C GLY A 255 -23.60 3.45 -12.51
N SER A 256 -24.78 3.04 -12.07
CA SER A 256 -25.52 1.89 -12.59
C SER A 256 -25.55 1.94 -14.13
N PHE A 257 -25.11 0.86 -14.78
CA PHE A 257 -25.78 0.32 -15.96
C PHE A 257 -25.43 -1.18 -16.11
N GLU A 258 -26.47 -1.96 -16.35
CA GLU A 258 -26.51 -3.42 -16.39
C GLU A 258 -25.84 -4.00 -17.65
N ASP A 259 -25.49 -5.29 -17.55
CA ASP A 259 -25.45 -6.29 -18.63
C ASP A 259 -24.70 -5.94 -19.92
N TYR A 260 -23.45 -6.41 -20.05
CA TYR A 260 -23.00 -7.06 -21.29
C TYR A 260 -21.95 -8.13 -20.99
N LEU A 261 -22.42 -9.39 -20.95
CA LEU A 261 -21.60 -10.52 -21.33
C LEU A 261 -21.26 -10.40 -22.82
N GLY A 262 -19.98 -10.52 -23.17
CA GLY A 262 -19.58 -10.92 -24.52
C GLY A 262 -18.36 -10.20 -25.09
N LEU A 263 -17.26 -10.95 -25.14
CA LEU A 263 -16.27 -11.00 -26.24
C LEU A 263 -15.54 -9.68 -26.60
N SER A 264 -14.23 -9.66 -26.36
CA SER A 264 -13.26 -9.98 -27.43
C SER A 264 -11.83 -9.67 -26.96
N ASP A 265 -10.97 -10.68 -27.06
CA ASP A 265 -9.52 -10.50 -27.17
C ASP A 265 -9.20 -9.54 -28.32
N SER A 266 -8.26 -8.62 -28.08
CA SER A 266 -7.37 -7.91 -29.02
C SER A 266 -7.32 -6.40 -28.77
N TYR A 267 -6.51 -5.94 -27.82
CA TYR A 267 -6.14 -4.52 -27.78
C TYR A 267 -4.79 -4.32 -27.08
N TYR A 268 -3.67 -4.46 -27.82
CA TYR A 268 -2.34 -4.04 -27.35
C TYR A 268 -1.70 -2.95 -28.22
N GLU A 269 -2.38 -2.41 -29.23
CA GLU A 269 -1.73 -1.50 -30.19
C GLU A 269 -2.45 -0.16 -30.40
N ALA A 270 -3.67 0.04 -29.89
CA ALA A 270 -4.45 1.26 -30.20
C ALA A 270 -4.69 2.21 -29.02
N GLU A 271 -4.19 1.93 -27.82
CA GLU A 271 -4.30 2.86 -26.67
C GLU A 271 -3.10 3.81 -26.49
N ALA A 272 -1.95 3.54 -27.12
CA ALA A 272 -0.76 4.39 -27.00
C ALA A 272 -1.01 5.85 -27.47
N ASN A 273 -1.94 6.06 -28.41
CA ASN A 273 -2.28 7.40 -28.91
C ASN A 273 -3.36 8.13 -28.10
N SER A 274 -3.93 7.51 -27.06
CA SER A 274 -5.00 8.09 -26.25
C SER A 274 -4.62 8.20 -24.77
N ILE A 275 -3.33 8.25 -24.41
CA ILE A 275 -2.87 8.32 -23.01
C ILE A 275 -2.27 9.70 -22.68
N GLY A 276 -1.93 10.52 -23.68
CA GLY A 276 -1.32 11.84 -23.47
C GLY A 276 -2.15 12.82 -22.62
N TYR A 277 -3.44 12.52 -22.32
CA TYR A 277 -4.24 13.31 -21.39
C TYR A 277 -4.06 12.93 -19.91
N LEU A 278 -3.53 11.74 -19.64
CA LEU A 278 -3.29 11.17 -18.31
C LEU A 278 -1.91 11.53 -17.74
N LEU A 279 -0.98 11.92 -18.61
CA LEU A 279 0.34 12.41 -18.23
C LEU A 279 0.35 13.93 -18.39
N ASN A 280 1.09 14.63 -17.52
CA ASN A 280 1.35 16.04 -17.76
C ASN A 280 2.15 16.18 -19.07
N PRO A 281 1.78 17.13 -19.96
CA PRO A 281 2.62 17.40 -21.12
C PRO A 281 4.00 17.81 -20.61
N SER A 282 5.04 17.14 -21.10
CA SER A 282 6.41 17.53 -20.81
C SER A 282 6.58 19.00 -21.19
N GLU A 283 6.93 19.86 -20.22
CA GLU A 283 7.49 21.15 -20.56
C GLU A 283 8.86 20.87 -21.18
N ASP A 284 8.93 20.98 -22.51
CA ASP A 284 10.19 21.00 -23.24
C ASP A 284 11.09 22.11 -22.64
N TYR A 285 12.22 21.73 -22.04
CA TYR A 285 13.34 22.62 -21.72
C TYR A 285 14.55 22.29 -22.59
#